data_AF-A0A7S1JM61-F1
#
_entry.id   AF-A0A7S1JM61-F1
#
_cell.length_a   1.000
_cell.length_b   1.000
_cell.length_c   1.000
_cell.angle_alpha   90.00
_cell.angle_beta   90.00
_cell.angle_gamma   90.00
#
_symmetry.space_group_name_H-M   'P 1'
#
loop_
_entity.id
_entity.type
_entity.pdbx_description
1 polymer ?
#
loop_
_entity_poly.entity_id
_entity_poly.type
_entity_poly.pdbx_seq_one_letter_code
_entity_poly.pdbx_strand_id
1 'polypeptide(L)'
;MTPVGTLDTSLSESQYSSLLGLLGNPNMKLASIYRSSRDGSRYEDLLRCVGDKTGLVIIIRKGKYVFGVYISAGLQEPDDPTDTRRCECDILYISLAGHFATPTKIDLRGGLRG
;
A
#
# COMPACT_ATOMS: atom_id res chain seq x y z
N MET A 1 27.69 -3.32 17.08
CA MET A 1 26.76 -3.52 15.94
C MET A 1 25.36 -3.65 16.52
N THR A 2 24.55 -2.61 16.42
CA THR A 2 23.16 -2.64 16.89
C THR A 2 22.36 -3.56 15.96
N PRO A 3 21.53 -4.48 16.47
CA PRO A 3 20.64 -5.25 15.61
C PRO A 3 19.77 -4.26 14.85
N VAL A 4 19.72 -4.37 13.52
CA VAL A 4 18.68 -3.71 12.73
C VAL A 4 17.36 -4.19 13.33
N GLY A 5 16.64 -3.28 13.98
CA GLY A 5 15.32 -3.59 14.53
C GLY A 5 14.49 -4.21 13.42
N THR A 6 13.97 -5.41 13.66
CA THR A 6 13.13 -6.12 12.68
C THR A 6 12.06 -5.16 12.20
N LEU A 7 12.07 -4.84 10.90
CA LEU A 7 11.03 -4.04 10.29
C LEU A 7 9.71 -4.76 10.59
N ASP A 8 8.79 -4.12 11.33
CA ASP A 8 7.46 -4.68 11.57
C ASP A 8 6.64 -4.57 10.29
N THR A 9 6.97 -5.40 9.30
CA THR A 9 6.36 -5.46 7.98
C THR A 9 6.41 -6.88 7.46
N SER A 10 5.55 -7.20 6.51
CA SER A 10 5.61 -8.49 5.80
C SER A 10 6.64 -8.49 4.66
N LEU A 11 7.17 -7.34 4.27
CA LEU A 11 8.11 -7.16 3.14
C LEU A 11 9.50 -7.66 3.50
N SER A 12 10.20 -8.23 2.51
CA SER A 12 11.65 -8.38 2.63
C SER A 12 12.31 -6.99 2.68
N GLU A 13 13.53 -6.92 3.20
CA GLU A 13 14.31 -5.66 3.23
C GLU A 13 14.47 -5.06 1.82
N SER A 14 14.70 -5.89 0.81
CA SER A 14 14.80 -5.45 -0.59
C SER A 14 13.50 -4.90 -1.14
N GLN A 15 12.35 -5.53 -0.83
CA GLN A 15 11.04 -5.05 -1.24
C GLN A 15 10.67 -3.73 -0.54
N TYR A 16 10.98 -3.62 0.76
CA TYR A 16 10.78 -2.40 1.53
C TYR A 16 11.64 -1.25 0.98
N SER A 17 12.92 -1.49 0.73
CA SER A 17 13.82 -0.47 0.17
C SER A 17 13.38 -0.03 -1.23
N SER A 18 12.95 -0.98 -2.07
CA SER A 18 12.40 -0.69 -3.40
C SER A 18 11.13 0.13 -3.33
N LEU A 19 10.23 -0.19 -2.39
CA LEU A 19 9.02 0.59 -2.14
C LEU A 19 9.37 2.05 -1.84
N LEU A 20 10.30 2.31 -0.90
CA LEU A 20 10.71 3.68 -0.56
C LEU A 20 11.32 4.42 -1.77
N GLY A 21 12.12 3.72 -2.58
CA GLY A 21 12.66 4.26 -3.83
C GLY A 21 11.57 4.63 -4.83
N LEU A 22 10.55 3.79 -5.00
CA LEU A 22 9.40 4.09 -5.87
C LEU A 22 8.57 5.25 -5.33
N LEU A 23 8.41 5.38 -4.02
CA LEU A 23 7.75 6.54 -3.40
C LEU A 23 8.56 7.83 -3.55
N GLY A 24 9.81 7.76 -4.01
CA GLY A 24 10.68 8.91 -4.22
C GLY A 24 11.34 9.44 -2.95
N ASN A 25 11.24 8.71 -1.82
CA ASN A 25 11.87 9.09 -0.56
C ASN A 25 12.48 7.87 0.14
N PRO A 26 13.77 7.55 -0.10
CA PRO A 26 14.45 6.40 0.50
C PRO A 26 14.63 6.53 2.03
N ASN A 27 14.48 7.72 2.59
CA ASN A 27 14.63 7.99 4.03
C ASN A 27 13.27 7.98 4.77
N MET A 28 12.16 7.80 4.05
CA MET A 28 10.83 7.73 4.65
C MET A 28 10.72 6.50 5.56
N LYS A 29 10.02 6.65 6.68
CA LYS A 29 9.69 5.54 7.57
C LYS A 29 8.21 5.21 7.43
N LEU A 30 7.91 3.95 7.09
CA LEU A 30 6.55 3.43 7.06
C LEU A 30 6.27 2.65 8.35
N ALA A 31 5.05 2.78 8.86
CA ALA A 31 4.57 2.00 9.98
C ALA A 31 3.50 1.00 9.50
N SER A 32 3.61 -0.26 9.90
CA SER A 32 2.58 -1.28 9.60
C SER A 32 1.39 -1.14 10.57
N ILE A 33 0.41 -0.34 10.15
CA ILE A 33 -0.79 -0.06 10.94
C ILE A 33 -1.86 -1.17 10.87
N TYR A 34 -1.85 -1.98 9.81
CA TYR A 34 -2.79 -3.09 9.60
C TYR A 34 -2.13 -4.25 8.86
N ARG A 35 -2.39 -5.48 9.30
CA ARG A 35 -2.11 -6.73 8.56
C ARG A 35 -3.24 -7.71 8.75
N SER A 36 -3.77 -8.27 7.67
CA SER A 36 -4.86 -9.25 7.74
C SER A 36 -4.53 -10.48 8.57
N SER A 37 -3.26 -10.89 8.61
CA SER A 37 -2.78 -12.03 9.41
C SER A 37 -2.65 -11.74 10.92
N ARG A 38 -2.66 -10.46 11.33
CA ARG A 38 -2.52 -10.03 12.73
C ARG A 38 -3.83 -9.45 13.26
N ASP A 39 -4.46 -8.60 12.47
CA ASP A 39 -5.52 -7.69 12.91
C ASP A 39 -6.92 -8.13 12.43
N GLY A 40 -7.01 -9.18 11.61
CA GLY A 40 -8.24 -9.72 11.04
C GLY A 40 -8.42 -9.38 9.55
N SER A 41 -9.18 -10.20 8.82
CA SER A 41 -9.34 -10.09 7.36
C SER A 41 -10.64 -9.43 6.91
N ARG A 42 -11.46 -8.91 7.84
CA ARG A 42 -12.72 -8.23 7.51
C ARG A 42 -12.45 -6.77 7.17
N TYR A 43 -13.35 -6.16 6.40
CA TYR A 43 -13.25 -4.74 6.04
C TYR A 43 -13.27 -3.82 7.28
N GLU A 44 -14.10 -4.15 8.27
CA GLU A 44 -14.17 -3.43 9.55
C GLU A 44 -12.85 -3.48 10.35
N ASP A 45 -12.07 -4.57 10.24
CA ASP A 45 -10.77 -4.68 10.90
C ASP A 45 -9.75 -3.72 10.26
N LEU A 46 -9.75 -3.63 8.93
CA LEU A 46 -8.94 -2.68 8.18
C LEU A 46 -9.28 -1.25 8.60
N LEU A 47 -10.57 -0.88 8.58
CA LEU A 47 -11.03 0.46 8.91
C LEU A 47 -10.70 0.83 10.36
N ARG A 48 -10.93 -0.07 11.32
CA ARG A 48 -10.59 0.15 12.73
C ARG A 48 -9.11 0.44 12.93
N CYS A 49 -8.22 -0.28 12.23
CA CYS A 49 -6.78 -0.12 12.37
C CYS A 49 -6.23 1.12 11.64
N VAL A 50 -6.74 1.38 10.43
CA VAL A 50 -6.32 2.55 9.63
C VAL A 50 -6.84 3.84 10.26
N GLY A 51 -8.12 3.89 10.59
CA GLY A 51 -8.79 5.08 11.11
C GLY A 51 -8.71 6.25 10.13
N ASP A 52 -8.33 7.41 10.64
CA ASP A 52 -8.23 8.69 9.93
C ASP A 52 -6.86 8.96 9.29
N LYS A 53 -5.96 7.97 9.27
CA LYS A 53 -4.59 8.13 8.75
C LYS A 53 -4.60 8.37 7.25
N THR A 54 -3.68 9.22 6.79
CA THR A 54 -3.45 9.57 5.39
C THR A 54 -2.06 9.11 4.93
N GLY A 55 -1.75 9.26 3.63
CA GLY A 55 -0.47 8.82 3.08
C GLY A 55 -0.27 7.32 3.18
N LEU A 56 -1.28 6.55 2.76
CA LEU A 56 -1.36 5.12 2.95
C LEU A 56 -0.64 4.37 1.84
N VAL A 57 0.00 3.24 2.19
CA VAL A 57 0.46 2.23 1.24
C VAL A 57 -0.24 0.92 1.54
N ILE A 58 -1.05 0.44 0.61
CA ILE A 58 -1.69 -0.88 0.70
C ILE A 58 -0.83 -1.87 -0.07
N ILE A 59 -0.46 -2.98 0.57
CA ILE A 59 0.32 -4.06 -0.05
C ILE A 59 -0.55 -5.31 -0.17
N ILE A 60 -0.63 -5.87 -1.37
CA ILE A 60 -1.38 -7.09 -1.68
C ILE A 60 -0.39 -8.16 -2.13
N ARG A 61 -0.50 -9.35 -1.52
CA ARG A 61 0.35 -10.51 -1.83
C ARG A 61 -0.48 -11.65 -2.37
N LYS A 62 -0.01 -12.29 -3.44
CA LYS A 62 -0.57 -13.53 -3.97
C LYS A 62 0.54 -14.38 -4.56
N GLY A 63 0.94 -15.44 -3.86
CA GLY A 63 2.09 -16.27 -4.27
C GLY A 63 3.35 -15.42 -4.45
N LYS A 64 3.93 -15.43 -5.65
CA LYS A 64 5.13 -14.64 -6.00
C LYS A 64 4.87 -13.14 -6.25
N TYR A 65 3.60 -12.73 -6.35
CA TYR A 65 3.22 -11.38 -6.72
C TYR A 65 3.09 -10.49 -5.49
N VAL A 66 3.76 -9.34 -5.53
CA VAL A 66 3.66 -8.29 -4.51
C VAL A 66 3.34 -6.98 -5.21
N PHE A 67 2.08 -6.56 -5.08
CA PHE A 67 1.59 -5.30 -5.62
C PHE A 67 1.25 -4.33 -4.49
N GLY A 68 1.13 -3.07 -4.83
CA GLY A 68 0.61 -2.09 -3.91
C GLY A 68 0.08 -0.84 -4.59
N VAL A 69 -0.53 -0.01 -3.77
CA VAL A 69 -0.99 1.32 -4.14
C VAL A 69 -0.65 2.29 -3.02
N TYR A 70 -0.05 3.42 -3.39
CA TYR A 70 0.04 4.58 -2.53
C TYR A 70 -1.17 5.48 -2.78
N ILE A 71 -1.76 5.98 -1.70
CA ILE A 71 -2.90 6.89 -1.67
C ILE A 71 -2.49 8.06 -0.79
N SER A 72 -2.47 9.29 -1.32
CA SER A 72 -2.09 10.46 -0.51
C SER A 72 -3.12 10.80 0.57
N ALA A 73 -4.40 10.47 0.33
CA ALA A 73 -5.49 10.60 1.28
C ALA A 73 -5.65 9.39 2.21
N GLY A 74 -6.64 9.45 3.11
CA GLY A 74 -7.08 8.32 3.94
C GLY A 74 -8.19 7.49 3.29
N LEU A 75 -8.57 6.38 3.93
CA LEU A 75 -9.75 5.61 3.52
C LEU A 75 -11.01 6.39 3.93
N GLN A 76 -11.80 6.82 2.96
CA GLN A 76 -13.07 7.51 3.21
C GLN A 76 -14.22 6.60 2.86
N GLU A 77 -15.01 6.24 3.87
CA GLU A 77 -16.27 5.53 3.65
C GLU A 77 -17.29 6.46 2.97
N PRO A 78 -18.16 5.92 2.10
CA PRO A 78 -19.33 6.65 1.62
C PRO A 78 -20.31 6.92 2.76
N ASP A 79 -21.11 7.97 2.63
CA ASP A 79 -22.13 8.30 3.64
C ASP A 79 -23.25 7.23 3.69
N ASP A 80 -23.55 6.61 2.53
CA ASP A 80 -24.39 5.42 2.41
C ASP A 80 -23.48 4.18 2.19
N PRO A 81 -23.56 3.13 3.05
CA PRO A 81 -22.72 1.94 2.95
C PRO A 81 -22.96 1.10 1.68
N THR A 82 -23.99 1.41 0.90
CA THR A 82 -24.28 0.77 -0.40
C THR A 82 -23.79 1.58 -1.60
N ASP A 83 -23.25 2.78 -1.37
CA ASP A 83 -22.73 3.67 -2.42
C ASP A 83 -21.19 3.60 -2.52
N THR A 84 -20.61 4.40 -3.41
CA THR A 84 -19.18 4.54 -3.63
C THR A 84 -18.75 5.99 -3.47
N ARG A 85 -17.63 6.22 -2.80
CA ARG A 85 -17.05 7.56 -2.66
C ARG A 85 -15.82 7.70 -3.54
N ARG A 86 -15.87 8.65 -4.47
CA ARG A 86 -14.68 9.06 -5.24
C ARG A 86 -13.97 10.18 -4.49
N CYS A 87 -12.67 9.99 -4.25
CA CYS A 87 -11.82 10.99 -3.64
C CYS A 87 -10.77 11.43 -4.65
N GLU A 88 -10.71 12.73 -4.94
CA GLU A 88 -9.60 13.29 -5.71
C GLU A 88 -8.34 13.27 -4.84
N CYS A 89 -7.45 12.34 -5.12
CA CYS A 89 -6.17 12.21 -4.43
C CYS A 89 -5.10 11.62 -5.36
N ASP A 90 -3.84 11.79 -4.96
CA ASP A 90 -2.72 11.24 -5.70
C ASP A 90 -2.64 9.74 -5.45
N ILE A 91 -2.67 8.99 -6.54
CA ILE A 91 -2.60 7.53 -6.53
C ILE A 91 -1.37 7.10 -7.33
N LEU A 92 -0.57 6.22 -6.74
CA LEU A 92 0.56 5.57 -7.40
C LEU A 92 0.47 4.06 -7.25
N TYR A 93 0.32 3.36 -8.37
CA TYR A 93 0.33 1.90 -8.42
C TYR A 93 1.75 1.38 -8.55
N ILE A 94 2.07 0.31 -7.84
CA ILE A 94 3.41 -0.28 -7.80
C ILE A 94 3.36 -1.80 -7.85
N SER A 95 4.39 -2.38 -8.48
CA SER A 95 4.71 -3.80 -8.39
C SER A 95 6.11 -3.94 -7.81
N LEU A 96 6.24 -4.66 -6.70
CA LEU A 96 7.52 -4.92 -6.04
C LEU A 96 8.14 -6.25 -6.45
N ALA A 97 7.34 -7.23 -6.85
CA ALA A 97 7.83 -8.55 -7.26
C ALA A 97 6.84 -9.32 -8.15
N GLY A 98 7.38 -10.24 -8.95
CA GLY A 98 6.65 -11.33 -9.60
C GLY A 98 6.13 -11.02 -11.01
N HIS A 99 5.65 -9.81 -11.27
CA HIS A 99 5.11 -9.44 -12.60
C HIS A 99 6.17 -8.82 -13.52
N PHE A 100 6.93 -7.84 -13.02
CA PHE A 100 8.01 -7.18 -13.76
C PHE A 100 9.38 -7.69 -13.30
N ALA A 101 10.39 -7.53 -14.15
CA ALA A 101 11.76 -7.91 -13.85
C ALA A 101 12.35 -7.10 -12.69
N THR A 102 11.92 -5.84 -12.53
CA THR A 102 12.34 -4.93 -11.47
C THR A 102 11.13 -4.27 -10.80
N PRO A 103 11.27 -3.77 -9.56
CA PRO A 103 10.24 -2.96 -8.92
C PRO A 103 9.82 -1.79 -9.82
N THR A 104 8.52 -1.62 -10.06
CA THR A 104 7.98 -0.80 -11.15
C THR A 104 6.81 0.05 -10.69
N LYS A 105 6.77 1.32 -11.12
CA LYS A 105 5.56 2.17 -11.09
C LYS A 105 4.66 1.79 -12.27
N ILE A 106 3.40 1.51 -11.99
CA ILE A 106 2.43 1.13 -13.02
C ILE A 106 1.66 2.39 -13.41
N ASP A 107 1.76 2.78 -14.68
CA ASP A 107 0.94 3.86 -15.23
C ASP A 107 -0.40 3.29 -15.73
N LEU A 108 -1.49 3.67 -15.05
CA LEU A 108 -2.85 3.31 -15.44
C LEU A 108 -3.55 4.38 -16.30
N ARG A 109 -2.86 5.48 -16.65
CA ARG A 109 -3.43 6.57 -17.47
C ARG A 109 -3.61 6.21 -18.94
N GLY A 110 -3.31 4.97 -19.35
CA GLY A 110 -3.46 4.47 -20.73
C GLY A 110 -4.83 3.86 -21.08
N GLY A 111 -5.85 3.94 -20.22
CA GLY A 111 -7.01 3.04 -20.28
C GLY A 111 -8.41 3.63 -20.53
N LEU A 112 -8.59 4.91 -20.83
CA LEU A 112 -9.92 5.47 -21.15
C LEU A 112 -9.95 6.11 -22.54
N ARG A 113 -10.11 5.26 -23.56
CA ARG A 113 -10.93 5.57 -24.73
C ARG A 113 -12.16 4.67 -24.63
N GLY A 114 -13.30 5.26 -24.37
CA GLY A 114 -14.60 4.60 -24.24
C GLY A 114 -15.61 5.59 -23.69
#